data_AF-A0A6B3HWH1-F1
#
_entry.id   AF-A0A6B3HWH1-F1
#
_cell.length_a   1.000
_cell.length_b   1.000
_cell.length_c   1.000
_cell.angle_alpha   90.00
_cell.angle_beta   90.00
_cell.angle_gamma   90.00
#
_symmetry.space_group_name_H-M   'P 1'
#
loop_
_entity.id
_entity.type
_entity.pdbx_description
1 polymer ?
#
loop_
_entity_poly.entity_id
_entity_poly.type
_entity_poly.pdbx_seq_one_letter_code
_entity_poly.pdbx_strand_id
1 'polypeptide(L)'
;AGYTPLDPEYPAGRLAFMLADSGAGILLTQAGLPVPEGCAARVLLIDEAGAEEPLYEGGLTAPDADDIAYTIYTSGSTGRPKG
;
A
#
# COMPACT_ATOMS: atom_id res chain seq x y z
N ALA A 1 5.93 -2.56 10.88
CA ALA A 1 5.49 -1.97 9.59
C ALA A 1 4.06 -2.42 9.33
N GLY A 2 3.19 -1.55 8.84
CA GLY A 2 1.81 -1.88 8.51
C GLY A 2 1.48 -1.63 7.05
N TYR A 3 0.41 -2.25 6.56
CA TYR A 3 -0.06 -2.07 5.19
C TYR A 3 -1.42 -1.39 5.12
N THR A 4 -1.67 -0.66 4.03
CA THR A 4 -2.98 -0.08 3.71
C THR A 4 -3.51 -0.75 2.46
N PRO A 5 -4.60 -1.53 2.52
CA PRO A 5 -5.19 -2.12 1.33
C PRO A 5 -5.87 -1.04 0.49
N LEU A 6 -5.63 -1.08 -0.82
CA LEU A 6 -6.25 -0.22 -1.81
C LEU A 6 -7.03 -1.08 -2.80
N ASP A 7 -8.29 -0.73 -3.01
CA ASP A 7 -9.14 -1.39 -4.01
C ASP A 7 -8.95 -0.70 -5.38
N PRO A 8 -8.42 -1.40 -6.40
CA PRO A 8 -8.18 -0.79 -7.71
C PRO A 8 -9.46 -0.34 -8.43
N GLU A 9 -10.64 -0.81 -8.02
CA GLU A 9 -11.93 -0.35 -8.55
C GLU A 9 -12.31 1.05 -8.04
N TYR A 10 -11.60 1.59 -7.04
CA TYR A 10 -11.84 2.94 -6.57
C TYR A 10 -11.44 4.00 -7.59
N PRO A 11 -12.18 5.14 -7.65
CA PRO A 11 -11.80 6.25 -8.52
C PRO A 11 -10.36 6.72 -8.25
N ALA A 12 -9.63 7.06 -9.32
CA ALA A 12 -8.22 7.43 -9.24
C ALA A 12 -7.93 8.54 -8.20
N GLY A 13 -8.80 9.55 -8.09
CA GLY A 13 -8.65 10.61 -7.09
C GLY A 13 -8.75 10.12 -5.64
N ARG A 14 -9.54 9.07 -5.39
CA ARG A 14 -9.63 8.43 -4.05
C ARG A 14 -8.37 7.64 -3.74
N LEU A 15 -7.86 6.89 -4.71
CA LEU A 15 -6.60 6.14 -4.57
C LEU A 15 -5.42 7.10 -4.33
N ALA A 16 -5.33 8.18 -5.10
CA ALA A 16 -4.31 9.22 -4.91
C ALA A 16 -4.36 9.83 -3.51
N PHE A 17 -5.57 10.14 -3.00
CA PHE A 17 -5.75 10.64 -1.65
C PHE A 17 -5.27 9.63 -0.60
N MET A 18 -5.75 8.39 -0.65
CA MET A 18 -5.38 7.36 0.34
C MET A 18 -3.87 7.08 0.34
N LEU A 19 -3.25 7.07 -0.85
CA LEU A 19 -1.81 6.84 -0.98
C LEU A 19 -1.01 8.01 -0.37
N ALA A 20 -1.42 9.25 -0.64
CA ALA A 20 -0.76 10.44 -0.09
C ALA A 20 -0.95 10.56 1.44
N ASP A 21 -2.16 10.29 1.93
CA ASP A 21 -2.52 10.41 3.34
C ASP A 21 -1.88 9.32 4.21
N SER A 22 -1.78 8.08 3.70
CA SER A 22 -1.15 6.97 4.43
C SER A 22 0.35 7.13 4.67
N GLY A 23 1.02 8.02 3.93
CA GLY A 23 2.48 8.18 3.99
C GLY A 23 3.26 6.96 3.49
N ALA A 24 2.62 6.06 2.73
CA ALA A 24 3.25 4.84 2.26
C ALA A 24 4.46 5.13 1.34
N GLY A 25 5.63 4.61 1.70
CA GLY A 25 6.85 4.73 0.89
C GLY A 25 6.94 3.69 -0.24
N ILE A 26 6.13 2.63 -0.19
CA ILE A 26 6.13 1.53 -1.16
C ILE A 26 4.69 1.23 -1.57
N LEU A 27 4.46 1.05 -2.87
CA LEU A 27 3.21 0.55 -3.44
C LEU A 27 3.47 -0.82 -4.06
N LEU A 28 2.94 -1.88 -3.46
CA LEU A 28 2.92 -3.22 -4.05
C LEU A 28 1.67 -3.36 -4.93
N THR A 29 1.87 -3.68 -6.21
CA THR A 29 0.78 -3.80 -7.19
C THR A 29 1.13 -4.79 -8.32
N GLN A 30 0.27 -4.94 -9.31
CA GLN A 30 0.46 -5.75 -10.52
C GLN A 30 0.53 -4.84 -11.75
N ALA A 31 1.23 -5.26 -12.81
CA ALA A 31 1.48 -4.46 -14.01
C ALA A 31 0.19 -3.97 -14.72
N GLY A 32 -0.92 -4.71 -14.57
CA GLY A 32 -2.21 -4.36 -15.15
C GLY A 32 -3.09 -3.42 -14.31
N LEU A 33 -2.67 -3.05 -13.10
CA LEU A 33 -3.46 -2.21 -12.20
C LEU A 33 -3.08 -0.73 -12.30
N PRO A 34 -4.05 0.19 -12.12
CA PRO A 34 -3.77 1.62 -12.21
C PRO A 34 -2.86 2.07 -11.07
N VAL A 35 -1.80 2.80 -11.42
CA VAL A 35 -1.02 3.57 -10.47
C VAL A 35 -1.54 5.02 -10.49
N PRO A 36 -1.95 5.59 -9.34
CA PRO A 36 -2.42 6.97 -9.30
C PRO A 36 -1.38 7.95 -9.83
N GLU A 37 -1.82 8.94 -10.61
CA GLU A 37 -0.94 10.01 -11.09
C GLU A 37 -0.31 10.77 -9.91
N GLY A 38 0.99 11.05 -10.01
CA GLY A 38 1.73 11.71 -8.92
C GLY A 38 2.06 10.82 -7.73
N CYS A 39 1.92 9.49 -7.84
CA CYS A 39 2.40 8.53 -6.85
C CYS A 39 3.88 8.78 -6.50
N ALA A 40 4.16 9.12 -5.24
CA ALA A 40 5.52 9.32 -4.72
C ALA A 40 6.14 8.04 -4.15
N ALA A 41 5.34 6.99 -3.98
CA ALA A 41 5.80 5.71 -3.44
C ALA A 41 6.63 4.95 -4.49
N ARG A 42 7.61 4.17 -4.04
CA ARG A 42 8.31 3.21 -4.89
C ARG A 42 7.33 2.10 -5.30
N VAL A 43 7.05 1.98 -6.59
CA VAL A 43 6.17 0.93 -7.12
C VAL A 43 6.96 -0.38 -7.28
N LEU A 44 6.42 -1.46 -6.74
CA LEU A 44 6.94 -2.81 -6.87
C LEU A 44 5.85 -3.69 -7.50
N LEU A 45 6.19 -4.30 -8.64
CA LEU A 45 5.29 -5.17 -9.40
C LEU A 45 5.50 -6.62 -8.97
N ILE A 46 4.47 -7.22 -8.39
CA ILE A 46 4.55 -8.59 -7.85
C ILE A 46 4.52 -9.65 -8.95
N ASP A 47 4.05 -9.30 -10.13
CA ASP A 47 3.98 -10.15 -11.32
C ASP A 47 5.22 -10.06 -12.23
N GLU A 48 6.11 -9.09 -11.97
CA GLU A 48 7.42 -8.98 -12.61
C GLU A 48 8.56 -9.48 -11.71
N ALA A 49 8.32 -9.61 -10.40
CA ALA A 49 9.25 -10.24 -9.48
C ALA A 49 9.39 -11.73 -9.85
N GLY A 50 10.52 -12.09 -10.46
CA GLY A 50 10.79 -13.48 -10.82
C GLY A 50 10.81 -14.39 -9.58
N ALA A 51 10.41 -15.65 -9.76
CA ALA A 51 10.45 -16.67 -8.71
C ALA A 51 11.87 -16.97 -8.16
N GLU A 52 12.90 -16.33 -8.71
CA GLU A 52 14.31 -16.48 -8.35
C GLU A 52 14.87 -15.34 -7.47
N GLU A 53 14.05 -14.35 -7.07
CA GLU A 53 14.47 -13.39 -6.05
C GLU A 53 14.80 -14.16 -4.75
N PRO A 54 16.04 -14.11 -4.25
CA PRO A 54 16.43 -14.86 -3.07
C PRO A 54 15.57 -14.41 -1.89
N LEU A 55 14.92 -15.37 -1.24
CA LEU A 55 14.19 -15.12 -0.01
C LEU A 55 15.14 -14.46 0.99
N TYR A 56 14.67 -13.46 1.72
CA TYR A 56 15.45 -12.86 2.78
C TYR A 56 15.64 -13.90 3.90
N GLU A 57 16.84 -14.47 3.99
CA GLU A 57 17.19 -15.50 4.99
C GLU A 57 17.61 -14.92 6.35
N GLY A 58 17.70 -13.58 6.46
CA GLY A 58 18.28 -12.89 7.62
C GLY A 58 17.44 -12.88 8.90
N GLY A 59 16.37 -13.66 8.97
CA GLY A 59 15.45 -13.68 10.12
C GLY A 59 14.63 -12.39 10.24
N LEU A 60 13.33 -12.52 10.48
CA LEU A 60 12.48 -11.36 10.76
C LEU A 60 12.50 -11.08 12.26
N THR A 61 12.69 -9.81 12.63
CA THR A 61 12.46 -9.37 14.00
C THR A 61 10.95 -9.36 14.24
N ALA A 62 10.51 -9.95 15.36
CA ALA A 62 9.10 -9.92 15.73
C ALA A 62 8.68 -8.47 16.04
N PRO A 63 7.50 -8.03 15.57
CA PRO A 63 6.96 -6.72 15.93
C PRO A 63 6.57 -6.68 17.41
N ASP A 64 6.56 -5.48 17.98
CA ASP A 64 5.99 -5.23 19.31
C ASP A 64 4.46 -5.23 19.25
N ALA A 65 3.80 -5.45 20.39
CA ALA A 65 2.33 -5.50 20.45
C ALA A 65 1.64 -4.18 20.04
N ASP A 66 2.35 -3.06 20.18
CA ASP A 66 1.86 -1.71 19.84
C ASP A 66 2.22 -1.29 18.40
N ASP A 67 2.95 -2.12 17.65
CA ASP A 67 3.28 -1.83 16.25
C ASP A 67 2.03 -1.91 15.37
N ILE A 68 1.91 -0.96 14.44
CA ILE A 68 0.82 -0.97 13.46
C ILE A 68 0.93 -2.18 12.53
N ALA A 69 -0.15 -2.96 12.45
CA ALA A 69 -0.27 -4.08 11.53
C ALA A 69 -0.90 -3.66 10.18
N TYR A 70 -1.96 -2.84 10.23
CA TYR A 70 -2.63 -2.31 9.05
C TYR A 70 -3.44 -1.06 9.35
N THR A 71 -3.74 -0.30 8.28
CA THR A 71 -4.69 0.81 8.29
C THR A 71 -5.77 0.54 7.25
N ILE A 72 -7.04 0.73 7.61
CA ILE A 72 -8.17 0.60 6.68
C ILE A 72 -8.94 1.92 6.64
N TYR A 73 -9.14 2.43 5.44
CA TYR A 73 -9.92 3.65 5.23
C TYR A 73 -11.42 3.34 5.21
N THR A 74 -12.16 4.09 6.01
CA THR A 74 -13.64 4.04 6.03
C THR A 74 -14.23 5.31 5.42
N SER A 75 -15.50 5.28 5.04
CA SER A 75 -16.22 6.47 4.61
C SER A 75 -16.34 7.45 5.79
N GLY A 76 -15.68 8.60 5.69
CA GLY A 76 -15.83 9.65 6.68
C GLY A 76 -17.20 10.35 6.56
N SER A 77 -17.74 10.77 7.70
CA SER A 77 -18.98 11.56 7.79
C SER A 77 -18.95 12.88 7.00
N THR A 78 -17.76 13.39 6.67
CA THR A 78 -17.53 14.61 5.87
C THR A 78 -17.28 14.31 4.39
N GLY A 79 -17.44 13.06 3.95
CA GLY A 79 -17.21 12.61 2.58
C GLY A 79 -15.73 12.33 2.24
N ARG A 80 -14.78 12.72 3.09
CA ARG A 80 -13.36 12.33 2.95
C ARG A 80 -13.09 11.01 3.65
N PRO A 81 -12.35 10.06 3.05
CA PRO A 81 -11.94 8.83 3.72
C PRO A 81 -11.16 9.13 5.00
N LYS A 82 -11.32 8.29 6.03
CA LYS A 82 -10.55 8.34 7.29
C LYS A 82 -9.81 7.03 7.48
N GLY A 83 -8.50 7.09 7.69
CA GLY A 83 -7.59 5.97 7.90
C GLY A 83 -6.36 6.46 8.65
#